data_AF-A0A433WUM2-F1
#
_entry.id   AF-A0A433WUM2-F1
#
_cell.length_a   1.000
_cell.length_b   1.000
_cell.length_c   1.000
_cell.angle_alpha   90.00
_cell.angle_beta   90.00
_cell.angle_gamma   90.00
#
_symmetry.space_group_name_H-M   'P 1'
#
loop_
_entity.id
_entity.type
_entity.pdbx_description
1 polymer ?
#
loop_
_entity_poly.entity_id
_entity_poly.type
_entity_poly.pdbx_seq_one_letter_code
_entity_poly.pdbx_strand_id
1 'polypeptide(L)'
;MPDEPASDAVFRPSHYARWNIEPITFISANNLDFLTGNVIKYVMRHDAKNGLEDLRKAARYLEILIGHVEREKAGAPIKVQAV
;
A
#
# COMPACT_ATOMS: atom_id res chain seq x y z
N MET A 1 8.81 -19.99 -30.40
CA MET A 1 8.72 -18.82 -29.51
C MET A 1 7.44 -19.01 -28.73
N PRO A 2 7.46 -19.38 -27.43
CA PRO A 2 6.23 -19.44 -26.66
C PRO A 2 5.72 -18.02 -26.46
N ASP A 3 4.45 -17.81 -26.76
CA ASP A 3 3.74 -16.54 -26.68
C ASP A 3 3.96 -15.86 -25.33
N GLU A 4 4.40 -14.60 -25.38
CA GLU A 4 4.53 -13.74 -24.20
C GLU A 4 3.11 -13.54 -23.62
N PRO A 5 2.85 -13.91 -22.34
CA PRO A 5 1.50 -13.81 -21.81
C PRO A 5 1.09 -12.34 -21.75
N ALA A 6 0.07 -12.00 -22.55
CA ALA A 6 -0.60 -10.71 -22.54
C ALA A 6 -0.86 -10.27 -21.09
N SER A 7 -0.55 -9.01 -20.77
CA SER A 7 -0.65 -8.48 -19.42
C SER A 7 -2.03 -8.75 -18.81
N ASP A 8 -2.11 -9.71 -17.90
CA ASP A 8 -3.33 -9.98 -17.16
C ASP A 8 -3.50 -8.89 -16.10
N ALA A 9 -4.53 -8.05 -16.25
CA ALA A 9 -4.79 -6.94 -15.34
C ALA A 9 -5.03 -7.38 -13.88
N VAL A 10 -5.35 -8.67 -13.66
CA VAL A 10 -5.59 -9.27 -12.36
C VAL A 10 -4.31 -9.90 -11.80
N PHE A 11 -3.60 -10.71 -12.59
CA PHE A 11 -2.44 -11.46 -12.10
C PHE A 11 -1.09 -10.77 -12.31
N ARG A 12 -0.97 -9.85 -13.27
CA ARG A 12 0.24 -9.05 -13.56
C ARG A 12 -0.11 -7.63 -14.00
N PRO A 13 -0.61 -6.79 -13.08
CA PRO A 13 -0.95 -5.42 -13.43
C PRO A 13 0.32 -4.67 -13.85
N SER A 14 0.30 -4.04 -15.02
CA SER A 14 1.46 -3.33 -15.59
C SER A 14 2.08 -2.29 -14.65
N HIS A 15 1.25 -1.68 -13.79
CA HIS A 15 1.68 -0.70 -12.79
C HIS A 15 2.42 -1.31 -11.58
N TYR A 16 2.42 -2.64 -11.41
CA TYR A 16 3.20 -3.35 -10.40
C TYR A 16 4.29 -4.23 -11.01
N ALA A 17 4.05 -4.83 -12.19
CA ALA A 17 4.97 -5.72 -12.88
C ALA A 17 6.28 -5.06 -13.35
N ARG A 18 6.37 -3.72 -13.30
CA ARG A 18 7.59 -2.96 -13.57
C ARG A 18 8.64 -3.05 -12.46
N TRP A 19 8.24 -3.44 -11.26
CA TRP A 19 9.13 -3.50 -10.10
C TRP A 19 9.70 -4.90 -9.94
N ASN A 20 10.97 -4.98 -9.54
CA ASN A 20 11.64 -6.27 -9.27
C ASN A 20 10.95 -7.05 -8.13
N ILE A 21 10.29 -6.33 -7.23
CA ILE A 21 9.43 -6.88 -6.17
C ILE A 21 8.12 -6.09 -6.22
N GLU A 22 7.00 -6.78 -6.43
CA GLU A 22 5.70 -6.14 -6.39
C GLU A 22 5.35 -5.66 -4.98
N PRO A 23 4.60 -4.55 -4.82
CA PRO A 23 4.26 -4.03 -3.50
C PRO A 23 3.57 -5.06 -2.61
N ILE A 24 2.66 -5.87 -3.15
CA ILE A 24 1.97 -6.92 -2.37
C ILE A 24 2.96 -7.97 -1.84
N THR A 25 3.92 -8.39 -2.68
CA THR A 25 4.96 -9.35 -2.29
C THR A 25 5.84 -8.77 -1.19
N PHE A 26 6.26 -7.52 -1.30
CA PHE A 26 7.05 -6.83 -0.26
C PHE A 26 6.27 -6.73 1.07
N ILE A 27 5.00 -6.34 1.01
CA ILE A 27 4.12 -6.16 2.17
C ILE A 27 3.90 -7.50 2.88
N SER A 28 3.56 -8.54 2.13
CA SER A 28 3.31 -9.87 2.67
C SER A 28 4.58 -10.52 3.23
N ALA A 29 5.73 -10.38 2.56
CA ALA A 29 6.99 -10.95 3.02
C ALA A 29 7.49 -10.33 4.32
N ASN A 30 7.19 -9.05 4.56
CA ASN A 30 7.57 -8.33 5.79
C ASN A 30 6.44 -8.29 6.82
N ASN A 31 5.31 -8.94 6.56
CA ASN A 31 4.15 -9.00 7.44
C ASN A 31 3.67 -7.62 7.91
N LEU A 32 3.70 -6.65 6.99
CA LEU A 32 3.34 -5.25 7.29
C LEU A 32 1.83 -5.11 7.47
N ASP A 33 1.44 -4.21 8.36
CA ASP A 33 0.04 -3.93 8.63
C ASP A 33 -0.62 -3.20 7.45
N PHE A 34 -1.95 -3.17 7.48
CA PHE A 34 -2.74 -2.57 6.40
C PHE A 34 -2.41 -1.08 6.17
N LEU A 35 -2.09 -0.31 7.21
CA LEU A 35 -1.79 1.11 7.05
C LEU A 35 -0.45 1.27 6.34
N THR A 36 0.61 0.64 6.85
CA THR A 36 1.95 0.71 6.26
C THR A 36 1.96 0.15 4.84
N GLY A 37 1.29 -0.97 4.60
CA GLY A 37 1.20 -1.57 3.28
C GLY A 37 0.52 -0.66 2.26
N ASN A 38 -0.54 0.05 2.67
CA ASN A 38 -1.20 1.01 1.78
C ASN A 38 -0.30 2.21 1.45
N VAL A 39 0.44 2.75 2.42
CA VAL A 39 1.40 3.83 2.16
C VAL A 39 2.39 3.42 1.08
N ILE A 40 3.04 2.26 1.23
CA ILE A 40 4.01 1.73 0.26
C ILE A 40 3.36 1.52 -1.11
N LYS A 41 2.21 0.84 -1.14
CA LYS A 41 1.48 0.55 -2.38
C LYS A 41 1.17 1.82 -3.17
N TYR A 42 0.66 2.86 -2.52
CA TYR A 42 0.30 4.10 -3.21
C TYR A 42 1.51 4.91 -3.65
N VAL A 43 2.56 4.97 -2.82
CA VAL A 43 3.83 5.64 -3.20
C VAL A 43 4.49 4.92 -4.38
N MET A 44 4.50 3.59 -4.43
CA MET A 44 5.12 2.86 -5.54
C MET A 44 4.30 2.84 -6.84
N ARG A 45 3.03 3.24 -6.79
CA ARG A 45 2.10 3.15 -7.93
C ARG A 45 1.76 4.49 -8.58
N HIS A 46 1.99 5.60 -7.87
CA HIS A 46 1.45 6.91 -8.25
C HIS A 46 1.74 7.30 -9.71
N ASP A 47 2.99 7.19 -10.15
CA ASP A 47 3.45 7.55 -11.49
C ASP A 47 2.97 6.61 -12.60
N ALA A 48 2.38 5.45 -12.26
CA ALA A 48 1.87 4.47 -13.23
C ALA A 48 0.34 4.30 -13.23
N LYS A 49 -0.40 4.99 -12.34
CA LYS A 49 -1.87 4.83 -12.26
C LYS A 49 -2.65 6.13 -12.06
N ASN A 50 -2.60 6.72 -10.87
CA ASN A 50 -3.47 7.85 -10.50
C ASN A 50 -2.72 9.14 -10.12
N GLY A 51 -1.39 9.17 -10.28
CA GLY A 51 -0.54 10.32 -9.98
C GLY A 51 -0.76 10.87 -8.57
N LEU A 52 -1.08 12.17 -8.51
CA LEU A 52 -1.28 12.91 -7.27
C LEU A 52 -2.35 12.30 -6.35
N GLU A 53 -3.37 11.65 -6.90
CA GLU A 53 -4.43 11.04 -6.07
C GLU A 53 -3.88 9.90 -5.20
N ASP A 54 -2.98 9.08 -5.74
CA ASP A 54 -2.34 8.01 -4.97
C ASP A 54 -1.44 8.61 -3.88
N LEU A 55 -0.70 9.70 -4.16
CA LEU A 55 0.08 10.40 -3.13
C LEU A 55 -0.79 10.97 -2.01
N ARG A 56 -1.97 11.53 -2.34
CA ARG A 56 -2.94 11.98 -1.32
C ARG A 56 -3.49 10.82 -0.49
N LYS A 57 -3.74 9.66 -1.10
CA LYS A 57 -4.11 8.44 -0.36
C LYS A 57 -2.98 8.01 0.57
N ALA A 58 -1.75 7.97 0.10
CA ALA A 58 -0.59 7.64 0.92
C ALA A 58 -0.46 8.58 2.13
N ALA A 59 -0.59 9.90 1.92
CA ALA A 59 -0.57 10.89 3.00
C ALA A 59 -1.68 10.63 4.02
N ARG A 60 -2.91 10.33 3.57
CA ARG A 60 -4.02 10.01 4.48
C ARG A 60 -3.75 8.77 5.33
N TYR A 61 -3.20 7.70 4.75
CA TYR A 61 -2.83 6.51 5.50
C TYR A 61 -1.70 6.79 6.51
N LEU A 62 -0.73 7.62 6.12
CA LEU A 62 0.36 8.03 6.98
C LEU A 62 -0.13 8.87 8.17
N GLU A 63 -1.06 9.80 7.97
CA GLU A 63 -1.71 10.56 9.05
C GLU A 63 -2.42 9.65 10.05
N ILE A 64 -3.15 8.63 9.56
CA ILE A 64 -3.82 7.65 10.43
C ILE A 64 -2.78 6.87 11.25
N LEU A 65 -1.70 6.43 10.62
CA LEU A 65 -0.61 5.72 11.29
C LEU A 65 0.07 6.58 12.38
N ILE A 66 0.32 7.86 12.08
CA ILE A 66 0.84 8.82 13.06
C ILE A 66 -0.10 8.92 14.26
N GLY A 67 -1.40 9.11 14.02
CA GLY A 67 -2.39 9.18 15.10
C GLY A 67 -2.50 7.88 15.92
N HIS A 68 -2.25 6.71 15.33
CA HIS A 68 -2.16 5.45 16.06
C HIS A 68 -0.96 5.46 17.01
N VAL A 69 0.23 5.77 16.50
CA VAL A 69 1.48 5.80 17.27
C VAL A 69 1.42 6.84 18.40
N GLU A 70 0.85 8.01 18.13
CA GLU A 70 0.67 9.06 19.15
C GLU A 70 -0.25 8.59 20.29
N ARG A 71 -1.35 7.90 19.97
CA ARG A 71 -2.28 7.36 20.98
C ARG A 71 -1.66 6.24 21.80
N GLU A 72 -0.89 5.36 21.17
CA GLU A 72 -0.13 4.31 21.87
C GLU A 72 0.88 4.91 22.85
N LYS A 73 1.64 5.92 22.43
CA LYS A 73 2.57 6.65 23.30
C LYS A 73 1.87 7.38 24.44
N ALA A 74 0.67 7.89 24.21
CA ALA A 74 -0.14 8.57 25.23
C ALA A 74 -0.84 7.59 26.21
N GLY A 75 -0.70 6.27 26.03
CA GLY A 75 -1.33 5.26 26.88
C GLY A 75 -2.85 5.20 26.76
N ALA A 76 -3.43 5.72 25.67
CA ALA A 76 -4.88 5.73 25.48
C ALA A 76 -5.38 4.34 25.04
N PRO A 77 -6.37 3.73 25.74
CA PRO A 77 -6.88 2.42 25.36
C PRO A 77 -7.58 2.47 24.00
N ILE A 78 -7.29 1.49 23.15
CA ILE A 78 -7.88 1.32 21.82
C ILE A 78 -9.37 1.02 21.98
N LYS A 79 -10.23 2.03 21.76
CA LYS A 79 -11.65 1.78 21.46
C LYS A 79 -11.76 1.49 19.98
N VAL A 80 -11.77 0.21 19.62
CA VAL A 80 -12.18 -0.22 18.27
C VAL A 80 -13.64 0.20 18.13
N GLN A 81 -13.91 1.24 17.33
CA GLN A 81 -15.25 1.52 16.88
C GLN A 81 -15.58 0.42 15.86
N ALA A 82 -16.31 -0.60 16.29
CA ALA A 82 -16.91 -1.56 15.40
C ALA A 82 -17.81 -0.80 14.41
N VAL A 83 -17.60 -1.07 13.12
CA VAL A 83 -18.43 -0.58 12.02
C VAL A 83 -19.77 -1.29 12.06
#